data_AF-A0AAV7L8A8-F1
#
_entry.id   AF-A0AAV7L8A8-F1
#
_cell.length_a   1.000
_cell.length_b   1.000
_cell.length_c   1.000
_cell.angle_alpha   90.00
_cell.angle_beta   90.00
_cell.angle_gamma   90.00
#
_symmetry.space_group_name_H-M   'P 1'
#
loop_
_entity.id
_entity.type
_entity.pdbx_description
1 polymer ?
#
loop_
_entity_poly.entity_id
_entity_poly.type
_entity_poly.pdbx_seq_one_letter_code
_entity_poly.pdbx_strand_id
1 'polypeptide(L)'
;MKEVGVHESGKREVGVHGSGKREVGAHESGKREVGAHESGKREVGTHDSGMKEVGVHESEKREVSVHESQKREVGVHENGKREVSAHESGKREVSAHESGKREVGVHESGKREVSAHESGKREVGTHDSGMKEVGVHESEKREVSVHESQKREVGVHESGKREVSAHESGKREVSAHESGKREVGVHESGKREVSAHESRKREVGVHENGKVQVGVHESGKREVSAHESGKRKVSAHESVKVQGGVHESGKVQVGEHESGMM
;
A
#
# COMPACT_ATOMS: atom_id res chain seq x y z
N MET A 1 20.87 -14.28 -24.14
CA MET A 1 21.24 -13.08 -24.92
C MET A 1 20.54 -11.89 -24.29
N LYS A 2 20.44 -10.72 -24.95
CA LYS A 2 19.45 -9.69 -24.60
C LYS A 2 18.29 -9.92 -25.57
N GLU A 3 17.09 -10.14 -25.06
CA GLU A 3 15.88 -10.14 -25.88
C GLU A 3 15.24 -8.77 -25.79
N VAL A 4 14.89 -8.20 -26.94
CA VAL A 4 14.21 -6.91 -27.06
C VAL A 4 13.06 -7.10 -28.04
N GLY A 5 11.83 -6.89 -27.58
CA GLY A 5 10.63 -6.98 -28.39
C GLY A 5 9.80 -5.71 -28.26
N VAL A 6 9.23 -5.25 -29.38
CA VAL A 6 8.16 -4.26 -29.41
C VAL A 6 7.04 -4.85 -30.26
N HIS A 7 5.84 -4.94 -29.70
CA HIS A 7 4.68 -5.50 -30.39
C HIS A 7 3.49 -4.52 -30.31
N GLU A 8 2.82 -4.33 -31.44
CA GLU A 8 1.63 -3.47 -31.57
C GLU A 8 0.51 -4.23 -32.30
N SER A 9 -0.69 -4.29 -31.70
CA SER A 9 -1.83 -5.06 -32.25
C SER A 9 -3.18 -4.39 -31.99
N GLY A 10 -3.97 -4.23 -33.05
CA GLY A 10 -5.29 -3.60 -32.96
C GLY A 10 -6.39 -4.42 -32.26
N LYS A 11 -6.16 -5.68 -31.83
CA LYS A 11 -7.22 -6.52 -31.24
C LYS A 11 -6.82 -7.31 -30.01
N ARG A 12 -5.61 -7.89 -29.98
CA ARG A 12 -5.14 -8.69 -28.87
C ARG A 12 -3.65 -8.95 -28.99
N GLU A 13 -2.94 -8.83 -27.89
CA GLU A 13 -1.58 -9.34 -27.73
C GLU A 13 -1.55 -10.38 -26.63
N VAL A 14 -0.86 -11.48 -26.91
CA VAL A 14 -0.53 -12.50 -25.92
C VAL A 14 0.92 -12.88 -26.17
N GLY A 15 1.79 -12.59 -25.21
CA GLY A 15 3.21 -12.87 -25.28
C GLY A 15 3.66 -13.66 -24.05
N VAL A 16 4.54 -14.63 -24.28
CA VAL A 16 5.35 -15.25 -23.22
C VAL A 16 6.78 -15.18 -23.68
N HIS A 17 7.64 -14.58 -22.86
CA HIS A 17 9.02 -14.36 -23.18
C HIS A 17 9.91 -14.81 -22.02
N GLY A 18 11.08 -15.38 -22.35
CA GLY A 18 11.96 -15.98 -21.37
C GLY A 18 13.42 -15.82 -21.75
N SER A 19 14.19 -15.14 -20.91
CA SER A 19 15.60 -14.83 -21.18
C SER A 19 16.52 -15.14 -20.01
N GLY A 20 17.55 -15.96 -20.26
CA GLY A 20 18.55 -16.30 -19.24
C GLY A 20 19.46 -15.15 -18.76
N LYS A 21 19.33 -13.92 -19.28
CA LYS A 21 20.11 -12.77 -18.78
C LYS A 21 19.33 -11.47 -18.68
N ARG A 22 18.68 -11.03 -19.76
CA ARG A 22 18.00 -9.73 -19.80
C ARG A 22 16.86 -9.76 -20.80
N GLU A 23 15.77 -9.16 -20.38
CA GLU A 23 14.61 -8.96 -21.21
C GLU A 23 14.14 -7.52 -21.13
N VAL A 24 13.74 -6.98 -22.28
CA VAL A 24 13.11 -5.66 -22.40
C VAL A 24 11.97 -5.79 -23.40
N GLY A 25 10.73 -5.57 -22.95
CA GLY A 25 9.54 -5.69 -23.77
C GLY A 25 8.71 -4.42 -23.70
N ALA A 26 8.12 -4.03 -24.83
CA ALA A 26 7.03 -3.07 -24.88
C ALA A 26 5.89 -3.66 -25.72
N HIS A 27 4.68 -3.60 -25.20
CA HIS A 27 3.49 -4.14 -25.85
C HIS A 27 2.38 -3.10 -25.83
N GLU A 28 1.69 -2.95 -26.96
CA GLU A 28 0.56 -2.04 -27.10
C GLU A 28 -0.61 -2.75 -27.78
N SER A 29 -1.78 -2.75 -27.12
CA SER A 29 -2.99 -3.36 -27.66
C SER A 29 -4.23 -2.47 -27.62
N GLY A 30 -4.91 -2.35 -28.77
CA GLY A 30 -6.18 -1.62 -28.86
C GLY A 30 -7.34 -2.20 -28.04
N LYS A 31 -7.24 -3.45 -27.53
CA LYS A 31 -8.30 -4.03 -26.68
C LYS A 31 -7.82 -4.85 -25.50
N ARG A 32 -6.88 -5.77 -25.70
CA ARG A 32 -6.45 -6.66 -24.61
C ARG A 32 -5.03 -7.10 -24.78
N GLU A 33 -4.29 -6.95 -23.70
CA GLU A 33 -2.93 -7.40 -23.58
C GLU A 33 -2.83 -8.43 -22.46
N VAL A 34 -2.04 -9.48 -22.72
CA VAL A 34 -1.67 -10.47 -21.72
C VAL A 34 -0.19 -10.81 -21.93
N GLY A 35 0.66 -10.43 -20.99
CA GLY A 35 2.10 -10.69 -21.03
C GLY A 35 2.52 -11.58 -19.87
N ALA A 36 3.45 -12.49 -20.14
CA ALA A 36 4.25 -13.14 -19.11
C ALA A 36 5.73 -13.05 -19.50
N HIS A 37 6.57 -12.61 -18.58
CA HIS A 37 7.97 -12.38 -18.83
C HIS A 37 8.79 -13.03 -17.70
N GLU A 38 9.87 -13.73 -18.06
CA GLU A 38 10.74 -14.42 -17.11
C GLU A 38 12.21 -14.14 -17.41
N SER A 39 12.94 -13.55 -16.45
CA SER A 39 14.36 -13.26 -16.60
C SER A 39 15.27 -13.76 -15.48
N GLY A 40 16.32 -14.49 -15.87
CA GLY A 40 17.39 -14.92 -14.95
C GLY A 40 18.24 -13.78 -14.35
N LYS A 41 18.10 -12.51 -14.80
CA LYS A 41 18.74 -11.39 -14.08
C LYS A 41 17.97 -10.09 -14.11
N ARG A 42 17.38 -9.69 -15.23
CA ARG A 42 16.72 -8.39 -15.34
C ARG A 42 15.61 -8.41 -16.35
N GLU A 43 14.48 -7.90 -15.92
CA GLU A 43 13.32 -7.69 -16.76
C GLU A 43 12.89 -6.24 -16.69
N VAL A 44 12.51 -5.71 -17.85
CA VAL A 44 11.91 -4.39 -17.97
C VAL A 44 10.75 -4.51 -18.95
N GLY A 45 9.53 -4.35 -18.46
CA GLY A 45 8.32 -4.45 -19.28
C GLY A 45 7.53 -3.15 -19.24
N THR A 46 6.97 -2.76 -20.37
CA THR A 46 5.88 -1.78 -20.43
C THR A 46 4.75 -2.36 -21.24
N HIS A 47 3.54 -2.22 -20.75
CA HIS A 47 2.35 -2.78 -21.36
C HIS A 47 1.26 -1.69 -21.37
N ASP A 48 0.57 -1.52 -22.50
CA ASP A 48 -0.51 -0.54 -22.66
C ASP A 48 -1.70 -1.21 -23.34
N SER A 49 -2.88 -1.12 -22.73
CA SER A 49 -4.10 -1.51 -23.44
C SER A 49 -5.30 -0.58 -23.34
N GLY A 50 -6.02 -0.51 -24.46
CA GLY A 50 -7.29 0.21 -24.57
C GLY A 50 -8.45 -0.38 -23.73
N MET A 51 -8.33 -1.59 -23.15
CA MET A 51 -9.39 -2.06 -22.23
C MET A 51 -8.93 -2.96 -21.08
N LYS A 52 -8.02 -3.89 -21.31
CA LYS A 52 -7.65 -4.90 -20.33
C LYS A 52 -6.22 -5.33 -20.51
N GLU A 53 -5.48 -5.20 -19.44
CA GLU A 53 -4.10 -5.60 -19.40
C GLU A 53 -3.89 -6.56 -18.24
N VAL A 54 -3.10 -7.59 -18.50
CA VAL A 54 -2.72 -8.58 -17.51
C VAL A 54 -1.24 -8.88 -17.70
N GLY A 55 -0.42 -8.52 -16.72
CA GLY A 55 1.01 -8.77 -16.72
C GLY A 55 1.39 -9.72 -15.61
N VAL A 56 2.30 -10.64 -15.92
CA VAL A 56 3.07 -11.37 -14.92
C VAL A 56 4.54 -11.23 -15.27
N HIS A 57 5.36 -10.88 -14.29
CA HIS A 57 6.79 -10.70 -14.48
C HIS A 57 7.54 -11.43 -13.37
N GLU A 58 8.58 -12.17 -13.74
CA GLU A 58 9.39 -12.94 -12.79
C GLU A 58 10.88 -12.70 -13.02
N SER A 59 11.62 -12.37 -11.96
CA SER A 59 13.05 -12.10 -12.08
C SER A 59 13.90 -12.54 -10.89
N GLU A 60 15.03 -13.23 -11.14
CA GLU A 60 15.94 -13.65 -10.06
C GLU A 60 16.60 -12.47 -9.30
N LYS A 61 16.65 -11.26 -9.91
CA LYS A 61 17.41 -10.14 -9.32
C LYS A 61 16.77 -8.78 -9.44
N ARG A 62 16.25 -8.40 -10.61
CA ARG A 62 15.60 -7.09 -10.75
C ARG A 62 14.49 -7.17 -11.75
N GLU A 63 13.42 -6.51 -11.40
CA GLU A 63 12.27 -6.34 -12.26
C GLU A 63 11.85 -4.88 -12.24
N VAL A 64 11.43 -4.37 -13.40
CA VAL A 64 10.81 -3.06 -13.53
C VAL A 64 9.64 -3.20 -14.51
N SER A 65 8.44 -2.92 -14.05
CA SER A 65 7.23 -3.06 -14.85
C SER A 65 6.40 -1.78 -14.81
N VAL A 66 5.78 -1.47 -15.95
CA VAL A 66 4.74 -0.45 -16.03
C VAL A 66 3.59 -1.03 -16.83
N HIS A 67 2.40 -0.86 -16.30
CA HIS A 67 1.17 -1.30 -16.92
C HIS A 67 0.19 -0.12 -16.99
N GLU A 68 -0.51 0.06 -18.11
CA GLU A 68 -1.45 1.17 -18.32
C GLU A 68 -2.72 0.73 -19.06
N SER A 69 -3.88 0.94 -18.43
CA SER A 69 -5.14 0.49 -19.01
C SER A 69 -6.30 1.49 -18.90
N GLN A 70 -7.05 1.68 -19.99
CA GLN A 70 -8.26 2.54 -19.94
C GLN A 70 -9.40 2.00 -19.05
N LYS A 71 -9.39 0.70 -18.70
CA LYS A 71 -10.45 0.12 -17.86
C LYS A 71 -9.99 -0.84 -16.78
N ARG A 72 -9.07 -1.75 -17.09
CA ARG A 72 -8.68 -2.77 -16.11
C ARG A 72 -7.23 -3.18 -16.30
N GLU A 73 -6.55 -3.21 -15.18
CA GLU A 73 -5.20 -3.71 -15.06
C GLU A 73 -5.14 -4.78 -14.02
N VAL A 74 -4.30 -5.78 -14.29
CA VAL A 74 -3.92 -6.79 -13.33
C VAL A 74 -2.42 -7.06 -13.47
N GLY A 75 -1.65 -6.75 -12.43
CA GLY A 75 -0.22 -7.02 -12.37
C GLY A 75 0.14 -8.02 -11.30
N VAL A 76 1.09 -8.90 -11.61
CA VAL A 76 1.78 -9.70 -10.59
C VAL A 76 3.26 -9.70 -10.91
N HIS A 77 4.06 -9.46 -9.89
CA HIS A 77 5.50 -9.34 -10.02
C HIS A 77 6.16 -10.11 -8.89
N GLU A 78 7.12 -10.97 -9.25
CA GLU A 78 7.84 -11.79 -8.29
C GLU A 78 9.33 -11.68 -8.57
N ASN A 79 10.10 -11.20 -7.58
CA ASN A 79 11.52 -11.10 -7.82
C ASN A 79 12.45 -11.30 -6.61
N GLY A 80 13.56 -11.99 -6.85
CA GLY A 80 14.47 -12.43 -5.80
C GLY A 80 15.24 -11.31 -5.07
N LYS A 81 15.29 -10.06 -5.58
CA LYS A 81 15.98 -8.97 -4.85
C LYS A 81 15.36 -7.57 -4.93
N ARG A 82 14.92 -7.09 -6.08
CA ARG A 82 14.41 -5.72 -6.24
C ARG A 82 13.35 -5.64 -7.30
N GLU A 83 12.17 -5.25 -6.87
CA GLU A 83 11.04 -5.05 -7.74
C GLU A 83 10.65 -3.58 -7.72
N VAL A 84 10.26 -3.07 -8.88
CA VAL A 84 9.70 -1.73 -9.04
C VAL A 84 8.57 -1.83 -10.03
N SER A 85 7.37 -1.49 -9.61
CA SER A 85 6.18 -1.59 -10.42
C SER A 85 5.40 -0.28 -10.42
N ALA A 86 4.72 -0.03 -11.52
CA ALA A 86 3.72 1.02 -11.61
C ALA A 86 2.54 0.50 -12.41
N HIS A 87 1.36 0.83 -11.95
CA HIS A 87 0.11 0.39 -12.55
C HIS A 87 -0.85 1.58 -12.60
N GLU A 88 -1.54 1.78 -13.73
CA GLU A 88 -2.44 2.91 -13.92
C GLU A 88 -3.72 2.51 -14.67
N SER A 89 -4.85 2.52 -13.96
CA SER A 89 -6.15 2.18 -14.56
C SER A 89 -7.22 3.25 -14.47
N GLY A 90 -7.81 3.59 -15.63
CA GLY A 90 -8.97 4.47 -15.71
C GLY A 90 -10.23 3.96 -14.96
N LYS A 91 -10.30 2.68 -14.55
CA LYS A 91 -11.40 2.22 -13.69
C LYS A 91 -11.03 1.23 -12.59
N ARG A 92 -10.15 0.27 -12.85
CA ARG A 92 -9.85 -0.77 -11.86
C ARG A 92 -8.44 -1.27 -12.01
N GLU A 93 -7.74 -1.22 -10.92
CA GLU A 93 -6.41 -1.75 -10.82
C GLU A 93 -6.37 -2.84 -9.76
N VAL A 94 -5.63 -3.89 -10.05
CA VAL A 94 -5.32 -4.96 -9.11
C VAL A 94 -3.86 -5.33 -9.27
N SER A 95 -3.09 -5.29 -8.20
CA SER A 95 -1.67 -5.57 -8.26
C SER A 95 -1.21 -6.38 -7.07
N ALA A 96 -0.14 -7.14 -7.29
CA ALA A 96 0.57 -7.85 -6.25
C ALA A 96 2.05 -7.90 -6.59
N HIS A 97 2.88 -7.70 -5.58
CA HIS A 97 4.31 -7.56 -5.71
C HIS A 97 4.95 -8.36 -4.58
N GLU A 98 6.01 -9.10 -4.90
CA GLU A 98 6.74 -9.91 -3.93
C GLU A 98 8.25 -9.81 -4.18
N SER A 99 8.97 -9.34 -3.15
CA SER A 99 10.42 -9.18 -3.25
C SER A 99 11.21 -9.68 -2.05
N GLY A 100 12.17 -10.56 -2.34
CA GLY A 100 13.10 -11.09 -1.34
C GLY A 100 13.97 -10.04 -0.63
N LYS A 101 14.06 -8.79 -1.12
CA LYS A 101 14.72 -7.71 -0.36
C LYS A 101 14.09 -6.33 -0.44
N ARG A 102 13.57 -5.92 -1.59
CA ARG A 102 13.05 -4.57 -1.77
C ARG A 102 11.94 -4.54 -2.78
N GLU A 103 10.85 -3.96 -2.38
CA GLU A 103 9.72 -3.69 -3.24
C GLU A 103 9.40 -2.21 -3.22
N VAL A 104 9.03 -1.72 -4.38
CA VAL A 104 8.46 -0.40 -4.58
C VAL A 104 7.33 -0.57 -5.56
N GLY A 105 6.10 -0.23 -5.19
CA GLY A 105 5.04 -0.17 -6.17
C GLY A 105 4.12 1.01 -5.99
N VAL A 106 3.53 1.39 -7.12
CA VAL A 106 2.68 2.56 -7.26
C VAL A 106 1.47 2.14 -8.06
N HIS A 107 0.32 2.57 -7.58
CA HIS A 107 -0.96 2.15 -8.11
C HIS A 107 -1.89 3.35 -8.15
N GLU A 108 -2.55 3.57 -9.29
CA GLU A 108 -3.44 4.70 -9.51
C GLU A 108 -4.70 4.27 -10.27
N SER A 109 -5.86 4.39 -9.61
CA SER A 109 -7.14 4.10 -10.25
C SER A 109 -8.18 5.21 -10.19
N GLY A 110 -8.77 5.51 -11.36
CA GLY A 110 -9.92 6.40 -11.46
C GLY A 110 -11.16 5.95 -10.67
N LYS A 111 -11.27 4.67 -10.24
CA LYS A 111 -12.37 4.26 -9.34
C LYS A 111 -12.00 3.26 -8.25
N ARG A 112 -11.18 2.25 -8.54
CA ARG A 112 -10.91 1.20 -7.56
C ARG A 112 -9.52 0.68 -7.72
N GLU A 113 -8.83 0.65 -6.62
CA GLU A 113 -7.50 0.12 -6.55
C GLU A 113 -7.46 -0.94 -5.45
N VAL A 114 -6.75 -2.04 -5.72
CA VAL A 114 -6.54 -3.13 -4.79
C VAL A 114 -5.12 -3.63 -4.99
N SER A 115 -4.30 -3.48 -3.98
CA SER A 115 -2.87 -3.64 -4.18
C SER A 115 -2.24 -4.29 -2.96
N ALA A 116 -1.21 -5.09 -3.19
CA ALA A 116 -0.51 -5.81 -2.13
C ALA A 116 0.98 -5.84 -2.41
N HIS A 117 1.74 -5.67 -1.35
CA HIS A 117 3.18 -5.60 -1.39
C HIS A 117 3.78 -6.46 -0.27
N GLU A 118 4.83 -7.25 -0.57
CA GLU A 118 5.47 -8.14 0.42
C GLU A 118 7.00 -8.17 0.27
N SER A 119 7.73 -7.68 1.29
CA SER A 119 9.20 -7.71 1.25
C SER A 119 9.93 -8.29 2.45
N GLY A 120 10.92 -9.15 2.15
CA GLY A 120 11.89 -9.66 3.13
C GLY A 120 12.77 -8.59 3.82
N LYS A 121 12.81 -7.33 3.34
CA LYS A 121 13.49 -6.25 4.09
C LYS A 121 12.89 -4.87 4.00
N ARG A 122 12.38 -4.46 2.84
CA ARG A 122 11.89 -3.10 2.67
C ARG A 122 10.78 -3.09 1.67
N GLU A 123 9.71 -2.50 2.09
CA GLU A 123 8.58 -2.30 1.24
C GLU A 123 8.23 -0.83 1.24
N VAL A 124 7.88 -0.35 0.06
CA VAL A 124 7.33 0.97 -0.13
C VAL A 124 6.19 0.81 -1.11
N GLY A 125 5.00 1.26 -0.78
CA GLY A 125 4.05 1.49 -1.85
C GLY A 125 3.03 2.54 -1.56
N THR A 126 2.38 2.91 -2.65
CA THR A 126 1.49 4.05 -2.70
C THR A 126 0.31 3.69 -3.57
N HIS A 127 -0.85 4.10 -3.09
CA HIS A 127 -2.14 3.75 -3.64
C HIS A 127 -2.97 5.03 -3.69
N ASP A 128 -3.56 5.32 -4.85
CA ASP A 128 -4.48 6.44 -5.09
C ASP A 128 -5.73 5.94 -5.82
N SER A 129 -6.90 6.24 -5.25
CA SER A 129 -8.16 6.00 -5.95
C SER A 129 -9.22 7.10 -5.91
N GLY A 130 -9.89 7.26 -7.05
CA GLY A 130 -11.06 8.14 -7.17
C GLY A 130 -12.29 7.70 -6.35
N MET A 131 -12.35 6.47 -5.82
CA MET A 131 -13.49 6.08 -4.95
C MET A 131 -13.20 5.04 -3.87
N LYS A 132 -12.31 4.09 -4.12
CA LYS A 132 -12.09 2.98 -3.21
C LYS A 132 -10.69 2.46 -3.36
N GLU A 133 -9.98 2.51 -2.27
CA GLU A 133 -8.65 1.97 -2.18
C GLU A 133 -8.61 0.90 -1.13
N VAL A 134 -7.87 -0.15 -1.45
CA VAL A 134 -7.49 -1.17 -0.51
C VAL A 134 -6.04 -1.48 -0.78
N GLY A 135 -5.18 -1.38 0.22
CA GLY A 135 -3.94 -2.11 0.08
C GLY A 135 -3.31 -2.54 1.37
N VAL A 136 -2.32 -3.39 1.17
CA VAL A 136 -1.71 -4.21 2.20
C VAL A 136 -0.23 -4.21 1.95
N HIS A 137 0.50 -4.05 3.03
CA HIS A 137 1.94 -3.98 3.00
C HIS A 137 2.52 -4.84 4.13
N GLU A 138 3.48 -5.70 3.83
CA GLU A 138 4.09 -6.61 4.80
C GLU A 138 5.61 -6.75 4.64
N SER A 139 6.36 -6.40 5.68
CA SER A 139 7.82 -6.58 5.64
C SER A 139 8.47 -7.10 6.90
N GLU A 140 9.50 -7.93 6.76
CA GLU A 140 10.28 -8.42 7.92
C GLU A 140 10.97 -7.28 8.73
N LYS A 141 11.13 -6.09 8.13
CA LYS A 141 11.98 -5.04 8.71
C LYS A 141 11.47 -3.63 8.59
N ARG A 142 11.01 -3.19 7.42
CA ARG A 142 10.66 -1.79 7.21
C ARG A 142 9.61 -1.68 6.13
N GLU A 143 8.54 -1.01 6.50
CA GLU A 143 7.43 -0.76 5.62
C GLU A 143 7.16 0.74 5.61
N VAL A 144 6.85 1.26 4.43
CA VAL A 144 6.39 2.63 4.23
C VAL A 144 5.23 2.60 3.25
N SER A 145 4.10 3.13 3.65
CA SER A 145 2.88 3.00 2.86
C SER A 145 2.06 4.28 2.89
N VAL A 146 1.39 4.54 1.77
CA VAL A 146 0.47 5.66 1.64
C VAL A 146 -0.75 5.21 0.87
N HIS A 147 -1.91 5.59 1.38
CA HIS A 147 -3.19 5.32 0.79
C HIS A 147 -4.00 6.62 0.69
N GLU A 148 -4.59 6.93 -0.47
CA GLU A 148 -5.35 8.17 -0.71
C GLU A 148 -6.61 7.96 -1.55
N SER A 149 -7.79 8.24 -0.96
CA SER A 149 -9.05 8.12 -1.71
C SER A 149 -10.02 9.28 -1.55
N GLN A 150 -10.74 9.60 -2.63
CA GLN A 150 -11.82 10.59 -2.56
C GLN A 150 -13.01 10.17 -1.67
N LYS A 151 -13.11 8.88 -1.29
CA LYS A 151 -14.30 8.37 -0.59
C LYS A 151 -14.04 7.29 0.45
N ARG A 152 -13.22 6.29 0.15
CA ARG A 152 -13.08 5.11 1.01
C ARG A 152 -11.72 4.51 0.84
N GLU A 153 -11.11 4.28 1.98
CA GLU A 153 -9.77 3.77 2.04
C GLU A 153 -9.71 2.73 3.14
N VAL A 154 -8.98 1.67 2.85
CA VAL A 154 -8.64 0.64 3.80
C VAL A 154 -7.18 0.32 3.58
N GLY A 155 -6.35 0.40 4.61
CA GLY A 155 -5.06 -0.26 4.50
C GLY A 155 -4.55 -0.85 5.78
N VAL A 156 -3.63 -1.79 5.57
CA VAL A 156 -3.08 -2.66 6.60
C VAL A 156 -1.59 -2.77 6.36
N HIS A 157 -0.87 -2.65 7.46
CA HIS A 157 0.56 -2.49 7.45
C HIS A 157 1.13 -3.33 8.57
N GLU A 158 2.10 -4.17 8.24
CA GLU A 158 2.79 -5.00 9.19
C GLU A 158 4.30 -4.94 8.95
N SER A 159 5.08 -4.63 10.00
CA SER A 159 6.50 -4.91 9.94
C SER A 159 7.18 -5.42 11.21
N GLY A 160 8.17 -6.29 10.99
CA GLY A 160 9.00 -6.83 12.06
C GLY A 160 9.85 -5.81 12.81
N LYS A 161 10.03 -4.56 12.33
CA LYS A 161 10.77 -3.53 13.09
C LYS A 161 10.24 -2.11 13.00
N ARG A 162 9.87 -1.62 11.83
CA ARG A 162 9.48 -0.21 11.64
C ARG A 162 8.43 -0.08 10.57
N GLU A 163 7.33 0.51 10.95
CA GLU A 163 6.25 0.81 10.05
C GLU A 163 6.03 2.31 10.03
N VAL A 164 5.75 2.85 8.85
CA VAL A 164 5.34 4.24 8.64
C VAL A 164 4.21 4.22 7.63
N SER A 165 3.07 4.73 8.02
CA SER A 165 1.86 4.65 7.22
C SER A 165 1.11 5.97 7.23
N ALA A 166 0.42 6.24 6.14
CA ALA A 166 -0.45 7.38 6.02
C ALA A 166 -1.68 7.01 5.20
N HIS A 167 -2.82 7.53 5.64
CA HIS A 167 -4.11 7.25 5.06
C HIS A 167 -4.93 8.54 4.98
N GLU A 168 -5.49 8.86 3.82
CA GLU A 168 -6.31 10.05 3.59
C GLU A 168 -7.59 9.75 2.78
N SER A 169 -8.74 9.92 3.43
CA SER A 169 -10.04 9.66 2.81
C SER A 169 -11.06 10.78 2.93
N GLY A 170 -11.61 11.19 1.78
CA GLY A 170 -12.68 12.19 1.73
C GLY A 170 -13.98 11.80 2.48
N LYS A 171 -14.19 10.52 2.85
CA LYS A 171 -15.35 10.15 3.70
C LYS A 171 -15.10 9.08 4.75
N ARG A 172 -14.31 8.05 4.45
CA ARG A 172 -14.14 6.91 5.36
C ARG A 172 -12.77 6.30 5.22
N GLU A 173 -12.12 6.15 6.34
CA GLU A 173 -10.82 5.54 6.44
C GLU A 173 -10.87 4.43 7.49
N VAL A 174 -10.21 3.33 7.18
CA VAL A 174 -9.98 2.22 8.11
C VAL A 174 -8.55 1.79 7.98
N SER A 175 -7.81 1.80 9.07
CA SER A 175 -6.38 1.55 9.06
C SER A 175 -5.96 0.68 10.22
N ALA A 176 -4.94 -0.14 9.99
CA ALA A 176 -4.34 -0.97 11.00
C ALA A 176 -2.85 -1.09 10.75
N HIS A 177 -2.10 -1.01 11.84
CA HIS A 177 -0.65 -0.92 11.84
C HIS A 177 -0.11 -1.78 12.96
N GLU A 178 0.87 -2.63 12.64
CA GLU A 178 1.56 -3.47 13.59
C GLU A 178 3.08 -3.45 13.38
N SER A 179 3.80 -3.08 14.44
CA SER A 179 5.26 -3.05 14.40
C SER A 179 5.97 -3.75 15.56
N GLY A 180 6.98 -4.54 15.19
CA GLY A 180 7.86 -5.20 16.17
C GLY A 180 8.71 -4.24 17.02
N LYS A 181 8.83 -2.94 16.65
CA LYS A 181 9.54 -1.94 17.48
C LYS A 181 9.03 -0.52 17.38
N ARG A 182 8.64 -0.05 16.20
CA ARG A 182 8.25 1.35 16.00
C ARG A 182 7.19 1.47 14.95
N GLU A 183 6.17 2.21 15.31
CA GLU A 183 5.07 2.53 14.43
C GLU A 183 4.89 4.03 14.40
N VAL A 184 4.59 4.53 13.21
CA VAL A 184 4.15 5.90 13.00
C VAL A 184 3.01 5.84 12.00
N GLY A 185 1.82 6.23 12.42
CA GLY A 185 0.68 6.29 11.53
C GLY A 185 -0.06 7.61 11.59
N VAL A 186 -0.60 8.00 10.45
CA VAL A 186 -1.38 9.22 10.28
C VAL A 186 -2.63 8.89 9.49
N HIS A 187 -3.75 9.43 9.97
CA HIS A 187 -5.08 9.11 9.47
C HIS A 187 -5.89 10.39 9.38
N GLU A 188 -6.41 10.68 8.19
CA GLU A 188 -7.25 11.82 7.93
C GLU A 188 -8.55 11.42 7.20
N SER A 189 -9.68 11.65 7.85
CA SER A 189 -10.98 11.46 7.21
C SER A 189 -11.95 12.63 7.27
N GLY A 190 -12.54 12.94 6.11
CA GLY A 190 -13.61 13.94 6.02
C GLY A 190 -14.89 13.60 6.82
N LYS A 191 -15.11 12.33 7.21
CA LYS A 191 -16.28 11.99 8.07
C LYS A 191 -16.06 10.91 9.11
N ARG A 192 -15.30 9.85 8.82
CA ARG A 192 -15.18 8.70 9.71
C ARG A 192 -13.83 8.03 9.55
N GLU A 193 -13.23 7.71 10.67
CA GLU A 193 -11.89 7.19 10.74
C GLU A 193 -11.90 6.15 11.84
N VAL A 194 -11.36 4.97 11.53
CA VAL A 194 -11.15 3.89 12.46
C VAL A 194 -9.71 3.46 12.30
N SER A 195 -8.96 3.52 13.38
CA SER A 195 -7.53 3.27 13.34
C SER A 195 -7.10 2.41 14.52
N ALA A 196 -6.10 1.57 14.28
CA ALA A 196 -5.46 0.75 15.28
C ALA A 196 -3.95 0.76 15.06
N HIS A 197 -3.22 0.93 16.15
CA HIS A 197 -1.77 0.99 16.17
C HIS A 197 -1.24 0.09 17.28
N GLU A 198 -0.29 -0.80 16.96
CA GLU A 198 0.30 -1.74 17.93
C GLU A 198 1.82 -1.86 17.77
N SER A 199 2.55 -1.44 18.81
CA SER A 199 4.01 -1.58 18.82
C SER A 199 4.60 -2.19 20.10
N ARG A 200 5.58 -3.08 19.94
CA ARG A 200 6.31 -3.63 21.11
C ARG A 200 7.14 -2.60 21.89
N LYS A 201 7.38 -1.39 21.34
CA LYS A 201 8.21 -0.39 22.03
C LYS A 201 7.79 1.06 21.86
N ARG A 202 7.44 1.52 20.67
CA ARG A 202 7.16 2.94 20.44
C ARG A 202 6.12 3.12 19.37
N GLU A 203 5.13 3.91 19.70
CA GLU A 203 4.03 4.20 18.81
C GLU A 203 3.82 5.70 18.75
N VAL A 204 3.55 6.20 17.54
CA VAL A 204 3.14 7.58 17.32
C VAL A 204 1.97 7.56 16.35
N GLY A 205 0.79 7.96 16.80
CA GLY A 205 -0.40 8.00 15.96
C GLY A 205 -1.05 9.37 15.95
N VAL A 206 -1.48 9.81 14.76
CA VAL A 206 -2.26 11.04 14.59
C VAL A 206 -3.52 10.73 13.82
N HIS A 207 -4.63 11.24 14.33
CA HIS A 207 -5.94 10.97 13.79
C HIS A 207 -6.72 12.28 13.68
N GLU A 208 -7.19 12.64 12.49
CA GLU A 208 -7.95 13.85 12.23
C GLU A 208 -9.26 13.55 11.50
N ASN A 209 -10.39 14.02 12.04
CA ASN A 209 -11.68 13.68 11.46
C ASN A 209 -12.82 14.68 11.62
N GLY A 210 -13.53 14.89 10.51
CA GLY A 210 -14.68 15.79 10.45
C GLY A 210 -15.87 15.43 11.35
N LYS A 211 -16.14 14.14 11.67
CA LYS A 211 -17.31 13.79 12.52
C LYS A 211 -17.08 12.72 13.59
N VAL A 212 -16.49 11.57 13.25
CA VAL A 212 -16.46 10.41 14.17
C VAL A 212 -15.17 9.65 14.03
N GLN A 213 -14.38 9.66 15.10
CA GLN A 213 -13.10 8.99 15.17
C GLN A 213 -13.11 7.91 16.24
N VAL A 214 -12.53 6.76 15.89
CA VAL A 214 -12.29 5.64 16.80
C VAL A 214 -10.83 5.23 16.63
N GLY A 215 -10.02 5.38 17.67
CA GLY A 215 -8.61 4.99 17.64
C GLY A 215 -8.26 4.07 18.80
N VAL A 216 -7.36 3.13 18.57
CA VAL A 216 -6.73 2.31 19.61
C VAL A 216 -5.23 2.34 19.42
N HIS A 217 -4.51 2.53 20.51
CA HIS A 217 -3.06 2.61 20.55
C HIS A 217 -2.53 1.71 21.66
N GLU A 218 -1.66 0.78 21.31
CA GLU A 218 -1.02 -0.12 22.26
C GLU A 218 0.50 -0.11 22.08
N SER A 219 1.21 0.32 23.15
CA SER A 219 2.67 0.32 23.13
C SER A 219 3.32 -0.35 24.35
N GLY A 220 4.27 -1.24 24.08
CA GLY A 220 5.03 -1.91 25.14
C GLY A 220 5.94 -0.98 25.96
N LYS A 221 6.21 0.27 25.53
CA LYS A 221 7.04 1.21 26.33
C LYS A 221 6.68 2.69 26.20
N ARG A 222 6.35 3.19 25.01
CA ARG A 222 6.11 4.62 24.79
C ARG A 222 5.04 4.85 23.73
N GLU A 223 4.06 5.64 24.08
CA GLU A 223 2.96 5.99 23.19
C GLU A 223 2.85 7.52 23.11
N VAL A 224 2.70 8.04 21.90
CA VAL A 224 2.31 9.43 21.65
C VAL A 224 1.17 9.44 20.67
N SER A 225 0.03 9.97 21.09
CA SER A 225 -1.18 9.96 20.26
C SER A 225 -1.84 11.33 20.26
N ALA A 226 -2.27 11.77 19.09
CA ALA A 226 -3.04 12.98 18.93
C ALA A 226 -4.32 12.64 18.20
N HIS A 227 -5.45 13.14 18.71
CA HIS A 227 -6.62 13.11 17.88
C HIS A 227 -7.55 14.29 18.00
N GLU A 228 -8.05 14.68 16.85
CA GLU A 228 -9.00 15.76 16.64
C GLU A 228 -10.28 15.23 15.98
N SER A 229 -11.44 15.55 16.58
CA SER A 229 -12.72 15.18 15.99
C SER A 229 -13.79 16.28 16.11
N GLY A 230 -14.55 16.49 15.02
CA GLY A 230 -15.60 17.51 15.01
C GLY A 230 -16.78 17.24 15.96
N LYS A 231 -17.15 15.98 16.22
CA LYS A 231 -18.36 15.66 17.03
C LYS A 231 -18.20 14.53 18.04
N ARG A 232 -17.48 13.46 17.71
CA ARG A 232 -17.39 12.25 18.55
C ARG A 232 -16.02 11.62 18.43
N LYS A 233 -15.39 11.40 19.57
CA LYS A 233 -14.13 10.66 19.70
C LYS A 233 -14.26 9.54 20.71
N VAL A 234 -13.84 8.35 20.29
CA VAL A 234 -13.58 7.21 21.17
C VAL A 234 -12.11 6.87 21.01
N SER A 235 -11.36 6.84 22.10
CA SER A 235 -9.96 6.44 22.06
C SER A 235 -9.59 5.55 23.22
N ALA A 236 -8.77 4.54 22.98
CA ALA A 236 -8.14 3.73 24.01
C ALA A 236 -6.63 3.76 23.82
N HIS A 237 -5.92 3.82 24.93
CA HIS A 237 -4.48 3.95 24.94
C HIS A 237 -3.87 3.13 26.08
N GLU A 238 -2.99 2.19 25.72
CA GLU A 238 -2.34 1.30 26.67
C GLU A 238 -0.80 1.42 26.56
N SER A 239 -0.14 1.72 27.69
CA SER A 239 1.31 1.70 27.74
C SER A 239 1.92 1.32 29.09
N VAL A 240 3.05 0.60 29.04
CA VAL A 240 3.74 0.09 30.25
C VAL A 240 4.59 1.15 30.96
N LYS A 241 4.95 2.28 30.33
CA LYS A 241 5.93 3.22 30.93
C LYS A 241 5.73 4.70 30.66
N VAL A 242 5.30 5.10 29.45
CA VAL A 242 5.20 6.52 29.08
C VAL A 242 4.09 6.71 28.06
N GLN A 243 3.15 7.58 28.38
CA GLN A 243 2.01 7.94 27.54
C GLN A 243 1.91 9.45 27.42
N GLY A 244 1.70 9.97 26.21
CA GLY A 244 1.40 11.38 25.96
C GLY A 244 0.29 11.52 24.93
N GLY A 245 -0.84 12.09 25.34
CA GLY A 245 -2.03 12.20 24.49
C GLY A 245 -2.56 13.63 24.41
N VAL A 246 -2.98 14.08 23.22
CA VAL A 246 -3.77 15.31 23.05
C VAL A 246 -5.12 14.95 22.43
N HIS A 247 -6.20 15.42 23.06
CA HIS A 247 -7.56 15.14 22.62
C HIS A 247 -8.36 16.43 22.46
N GLU A 248 -8.80 16.71 21.24
CA GLU A 248 -9.74 17.81 20.97
C GLU A 248 -11.04 17.25 20.39
N SER A 249 -12.19 17.64 20.96
CA SER A 249 -13.50 17.19 20.48
C SER A 249 -14.65 18.15 20.76
N GLY A 250 -15.51 18.31 19.75
CA GLY A 250 -16.58 19.31 19.79
C GLY A 250 -17.73 19.05 20.76
N LYS A 251 -18.13 17.79 21.07
CA LYS A 251 -19.34 17.50 21.90
C LYS A 251 -19.37 16.19 22.72
N VAL A 252 -18.56 15.15 22.44
CA VAL A 252 -18.52 13.88 23.21
C VAL A 252 -17.13 13.21 23.10
N GLN A 253 -16.52 12.90 24.24
CA GLN A 253 -15.25 12.15 24.35
C GLN A 253 -15.43 10.99 25.35
N VAL A 254 -15.06 9.78 24.94
CA VAL A 254 -14.91 8.61 25.84
C VAL A 254 -13.49 8.10 25.66
N GLY A 255 -12.72 8.07 26.75
CA GLY A 255 -11.33 7.65 26.76
C GLY A 255 -11.02 6.74 27.94
N GLU A 256 -10.36 5.62 27.70
CA GLU A 256 -9.79 4.75 28.73
C GLU A 256 -8.26 4.83 28.65
N HIS A 257 -7.62 5.11 29.79
CA HIS A 257 -6.17 5.22 29.91
C HIS A 257 -5.71 4.23 31.00
N GLU A 258 -4.99 3.17 30.61
CA GLU A 258 -4.31 2.28 31.55
C GLU A 258 -2.78 2.46 31.42
N SER A 259 -2.15 2.94 32.50
CA SER A 259 -0.70 2.97 32.62
C SER A 259 -0.25 1.98 33.69
N GLY A 260 0.45 0.92 33.30
CA GLY A 260 1.02 -0.06 34.24
C GLY A 260 2.28 0.48 34.92
N MET A 261 2.17 1.03 36.14
CA MET A 261 3.36 1.38 36.93
C MET A 261 4.00 0.12 37.55
N MET A 262 5.19 -0.27 37.05
CA MET A 262 6.16 -1.12 37.76
C MET A 262 7.57 -0.53 37.68
#